data_AF-A0A351J0A8-F1
#
_entry.id   AF-A0A351J0A8-F1
#
_cell.length_a   1.000
_cell.length_b   1.000
_cell.length_c   1.000
_cell.angle_alpha   90.00
_cell.angle_beta   90.00
_cell.angle_gamma   90.00
#
_symmetry.space_group_name_H-M   'P 1'
#
loop_
_entity.id
_entity.type
_entity.pdbx_description
1 polymer ?
#
loop_
_entity_poly.entity_id
_entity_poly.type
_entity_poly.pdbx_seq_one_letter_code
_entity_poly.pdbx_strand_id
1 'polypeptide(L)' 'TCTQCKSHNIRQDEDVLDTWFSSALWPFSTLGWPDNTADLEYFYPTSVLVTAYDIITF' A
#
# COMPACT_ATOMS: atom_id res chain seq x y z
N THR A 1 -15.05 2.73 18.49
CA THR A 1 -14.74 3.03 19.89
C THR A 1 -13.24 3.08 20.07
N CYS A 2 -12.70 4.12 20.73
CA CYS A 2 -11.26 4.24 20.96
C CYS A 2 -10.73 3.03 21.76
N THR A 3 -9.67 2.38 21.27
CA THR A 3 -9.09 1.18 21.89
C THR A 3 -8.51 1.45 23.27
N GLN A 4 -7.97 2.65 23.48
CA GLN A 4 -7.32 3.11 24.72
C GLN A 4 -8.31 3.54 25.81
N CYS A 5 -9.26 4.44 25.50
CA CYS A 5 -10.13 5.05 26.51
C CYS A 5 -11.63 4.65 26.41
N LYS A 6 -11.99 3.80 25.45
CA LYS A 6 -13.38 3.36 25.18
C LYS A 6 -14.40 4.46 24.86
N SER A 7 -13.95 5.68 24.58
CA SER A 7 -14.81 6.76 24.10
C SER A 7 -15.39 6.46 22.71
N HIS A 8 -16.60 6.95 22.47
CA HIS A 8 -17.25 6.97 21.15
C HIS A 8 -17.00 8.28 20.38
N ASN A 9 -16.49 9.32 21.05
CA ASN A 9 -16.13 10.58 20.42
C ASN A 9 -14.77 10.44 19.73
N ILE A 10 -14.77 9.82 18.55
CA ILE A 10 -13.61 9.69 17.66
C ILE A 10 -13.90 10.43 16.35
N ARG A 11 -12.86 11.04 15.78
CA ARG A 11 -12.92 11.72 14.48
C ARG A 11 -11.82 11.16 13.59
N GLN A 12 -12.13 10.90 12.33
CA GLN A 12 -11.15 10.51 11.33
C GLN A 12 -10.26 11.72 11.01
N ASP A 13 -8.98 11.47 10.76
CA ASP A 13 -8.07 12.51 10.27
C ASP A 13 -8.54 13.01 8.88
N GLU A 14 -8.41 14.31 8.64
CA GLU A 14 -8.76 14.93 7.36
C GLU A 14 -7.60 14.86 6.35
N ASP A 15 -6.40 14.50 6.80
CA ASP A 15 -5.23 14.36 5.95
C ASP A 15 -5.35 13.19 4.96
N VAL A 16 -4.62 13.31 3.85
CA VAL A 16 -4.48 12.28 2.81
C VAL A 16 -3.04 11.76 2.77
N LEU A 17 -2.90 10.52 2.32
CA LEU A 17 -1.58 9.93 2.10
C LEU A 17 -0.95 10.52 0.83
N ASP A 18 0.37 10.63 0.84
CA ASP A 18 1.15 11.04 -0.31
C ASP A 18 0.97 10.05 -1.48
N THR A 19 1.08 10.53 -2.72
CA THR A 19 0.92 9.66 -3.90
C THR A 19 1.97 8.53 -3.91
N TRP A 20 3.20 8.81 -3.49
CA TRP A 20 4.29 7.84 -3.39
C TRP A 20 4.01 6.72 -2.39
N PHE A 21 3.20 6.99 -1.36
CA PHE A 21 2.74 5.93 -0.46
C PHE A 21 2.01 4.84 -1.23
N SER A 22 1.07 5.23 -2.11
CA SER A 22 0.29 4.27 -2.90
C SER A 22 1.08 3.67 -4.06
N SER A 23 1.94 4.45 -4.74
CA SER A 23 2.78 3.97 -5.84
C SER A 23 3.75 2.88 -5.38
N ALA A 24 4.30 2.99 -4.16
CA ALA A 24 5.18 1.97 -3.60
C ALA A 24 4.51 0.60 -3.43
N LEU A 25 3.18 0.54 -3.34
CA LEU A 25 2.43 -0.71 -3.16
C LEU A 25 2.17 -1.47 -4.47
N TRP A 26 2.46 -0.85 -5.62
CA TRP A 26 2.13 -1.40 -6.95
C TRP A 26 2.58 -2.85 -7.21
N PRO A 27 3.79 -3.30 -6.78
CA PRO A 27 4.26 -4.65 -7.09
C PRO A 27 3.39 -5.79 -6.54
N PHE A 28 2.54 -5.51 -5.56
CA PHE A 28 1.69 -6.52 -4.91
C PHE A 28 0.21 -6.11 -4.85
N SER A 29 -0.12 -4.82 -4.82
CA SER A 29 -1.52 -4.36 -4.79
C SER A 29 -2.30 -4.76 -6.04
N THR A 30 -1.63 -4.83 -7.18
CA THR A 30 -2.20 -5.31 -8.45
C THR A 30 -2.47 -6.81 -8.48
N LEU A 31 -1.82 -7.56 -7.60
CA LEU A 31 -1.97 -9.01 -7.45
C LEU A 31 -2.98 -9.37 -6.35
N GLY A 32 -3.67 -8.39 -5.77
CA GLY A 32 -4.71 -8.61 -4.77
C GLY A 32 -4.23 -8.61 -3.32
N TRP A 33 -2.98 -8.22 -3.05
CA TRP A 33 -2.56 -7.87 -1.69
C TRP A 33 -3.47 -6.75 -1.14
N PRO A 34 -3.91 -6.79 0.13
CA PRO A 34 -3.37 -7.57 1.25
C PRO A 34 -3.87 -9.02 1.40
N ASP A 35 -4.73 -9.50 0.49
CA ASP A 35 -5.20 -10.88 0.54
C ASP A 35 -4.14 -11.86 -0.03
N ASN A 36 -4.18 -13.12 0.43
CA ASN A 36 -3.31 -14.18 -0.06
C ASN A 36 -3.89 -14.83 -1.32
N THR A 37 -3.70 -14.20 -2.47
CA THR A 37 -4.21 -14.70 -3.76
C THR A 37 -3.22 -15.66 -4.43
N ALA A 38 -3.73 -16.52 -5.31
CA ALA A 38 -2.88 -17.39 -6.12
C ALA A 38 -1.97 -16.60 -7.09
N ASP A 39 -2.43 -15.46 -7.59
CA ASP A 39 -1.64 -14.58 -8.45
C ASP A 39 -0.48 -13.94 -7.69
N LEU A 40 -0.72 -13.51 -6.45
CA LEU A 40 0.35 -13.00 -5.59
C LEU A 40 1.38 -14.09 -5.30
N GLU A 41 0.96 -15.31 -4.97
CA GLU A 41 1.88 -16.43 -4.72
C GLU A 41 2.70 -16.81 -5.96
N TYR A 42 2.11 -16.78 -7.15
CA TYR A 42 2.76 -17.22 -8.38
C TYR A 42 3.62 -16.15 -9.05
N PHE A 43 3.15 -14.89 -9.10
CA PHE A 43 3.80 -13.82 -9.87
C PHE A 43 4.71 -12.90 -9.04
N TYR A 44 4.63 -12.95 -7.70
CA TYR A 44 5.53 -12.20 -6.83
C TYR A 44 6.60 -13.13 -6.24
N PRO A 45 7.89 -12.75 -6.26
CA PRO A 45 8.46 -11.48 -6.74
C PRO A 45 8.57 -11.39 -8.27
N THR A 46 8.35 -10.19 -8.81
CA THR A 46 8.49 -9.92 -10.25
C THR A 46 9.95 -9.92 -10.70
N SER A 47 10.19 -10.19 -11.99
CA SER A 47 11.55 -10.42 -12.49
C SER A 47 12.32 -9.15 -12.89
N VAL A 48 11.65 -8.14 -13.45
CA VAL A 48 12.28 -6.90 -13.94
C VAL A 48 11.34 -5.72 -13.72
N LEU A 49 11.86 -4.64 -13.14
CA LEU A 49 11.19 -3.34 -13.09
C LEU A 49 11.85 -2.41 -14.11
N VAL A 50 11.10 -2.03 -15.14
CA VAL A 50 11.52 -0.98 -16.09
C VAL A 50 10.97 0.34 -15.59
N THR A 51 11.86 1.25 -15.20
CA THR A 51 11.51 2.56 -14.67
C THR A 51 12.50 3.63 -15.13
N ALA A 52 12.13 4.89 -14.99
CA ALA A 52 12.99 6.03 -15.29
C ALA A 52 13.87 6.40 -14.08
N TYR A 53 15.06 6.96 -14.35
CA TYR A 53 16.06 7.30 -13.32
C TYR A 53 15.58 8.40 -12.37
N ASP A 54 14.77 9.33 -12.88
CA ASP A 54 14.24 10.47 -12.15
C ASP A 54 13.39 10.09 -10.94
N ILE A 55 12.80 8.89 -10.92
CA ILE A 55 11.94 8.44 -9.81
C ILE A 55 12.57 7.41 -8.86
N ILE A 56 13.87 7.13 -8.97
CA ILE A 56 14.54 6.09 -8.16
C ILE A 56 14.66 6.47 -6.67
N THR A 57 14.74 7.77 -6.35
CA THR A 57 15.05 8.25 -5.00
C THR A 57 13.89 8.96 -4.30
N PHE A 58 12.67 8.88 -4.83
CA PHE A 58 11.48 9.40 -4.14
C PHE A 58 11.07 8.52 -2.97
#